data_AF-A0A1K1P5D6-F1
#
_entry.id   AF-A0A1K1P5D6-F1
#
_cell.length_a   1.000
_cell.length_b   1.000
_cell.length_c   1.000
_cell.angle_alpha   90.00
_cell.angle_beta   90.00
_cell.angle_gamma   90.00
#
_symmetry.space_group_name_H-M   'P 1'
#
loop_
_entity.id
_entity.type
_entity.pdbx_description
1 polymer ?
#
loop_
_entity_poly.entity_id
_entity_poly.type
_entity_poly.pdbx_seq_one_letter_code
_entity_poly.pdbx_strand_id
1 'polypeptide(L)'
;MYKAEKIANRRAWFRSIRPGDVSKAKFKEYKALKSISVQLTEFNASDGLQHGVYIHAKYLKSELSVILVGVTRKQREKELSDPEYRNEWRKLIEE
;
A
#
# COMPACT_ATOMS: atom_id res chain seq x y z
N MET A 1 -0.51 8.63 14.32
CA MET A 1 -1.99 8.57 14.12
C MET A 1 -2.35 9.04 12.71
N TYR A 2 -2.67 8.13 11.80
CA TYR A 2 -2.90 8.47 10.37
C TYR A 2 -4.22 9.18 10.14
N LYS A 3 -4.20 10.35 9.47
CA LYS A 3 -5.41 11.05 9.02
C LYS A 3 -5.98 10.30 7.81
N ALA A 4 -7.19 9.76 7.93
CA ALA A 4 -7.81 9.00 6.84
C ALA A 4 -8.31 9.94 5.73
N GLU A 5 -7.87 9.72 4.49
CA GLU A 5 -8.25 10.54 3.35
C GLU A 5 -9.44 9.97 2.57
N LYS A 6 -10.28 10.85 2.02
CA LYS A 6 -11.31 10.49 1.03
C LYS A 6 -10.64 10.38 -0.35
N ILE A 7 -10.57 9.18 -0.89
CA ILE A 7 -9.93 8.92 -2.18
C ILE A 7 -10.97 9.03 -3.31
N ALA A 8 -10.88 10.08 -4.13
CA ALA A 8 -11.69 10.24 -5.34
C ALA A 8 -11.10 9.51 -6.56
N ASN A 9 -9.77 9.49 -6.70
CA ASN A 9 -9.05 8.80 -7.77
C ASN A 9 -7.93 7.92 -7.18
N ARG A 10 -8.11 6.59 -7.26
CA ARG A 10 -7.21 5.62 -6.65
C ARG A 10 -5.87 5.49 -7.36
N ARG A 11 -5.82 5.65 -8.69
CA ARG A 11 -4.56 5.65 -9.44
C ARG A 11 -3.69 6.84 -9.07
N ALA A 12 -4.30 8.03 -8.98
CA ALA A 12 -3.59 9.23 -8.54
C ALA A 12 -3.06 9.06 -7.11
N TRP A 13 -3.86 8.46 -6.23
CA TRP A 13 -3.44 8.14 -4.87
C TRP A 13 -2.27 7.15 -4.79
N PHE A 14 -2.28 6.08 -5.60
CA PHE A 14 -1.13 5.16 -5.63
C PHE A 14 0.14 5.85 -6.14
N ARG A 15 0.01 6.69 -7.17
CA ARG A 15 1.13 7.46 -7.74
C ARG A 15 1.70 8.51 -6.79
N SER A 16 0.93 8.99 -5.82
CA SER A 16 1.42 9.96 -4.84
C SER A 16 2.27 9.33 -3.74
N ILE A 17 2.20 8.01 -3.54
CA ILE A 17 2.94 7.30 -2.49
C ILE A 17 4.41 7.16 -2.90
N ARG A 18 5.31 7.61 -2.03
CA ARG A 18 6.76 7.45 -2.18
C ARG A 18 7.31 6.38 -1.23
N PRO A 19 8.53 5.87 -1.43
CA PRO A 19 9.15 4.95 -0.48
C PRO A 19 9.26 5.59 0.91
N GLY A 20 8.81 4.88 1.95
CA GLY A 20 8.73 5.36 3.32
C GLY A 20 7.41 6.04 3.67
N ASP A 21 6.58 6.42 2.69
CA ASP A 21 5.28 7.00 2.96
C ASP A 21 4.29 5.95 3.45
N VAL A 22 3.43 6.38 4.37
CA VAL A 22 2.28 5.62 4.86
C VAL A 22 1.02 6.45 4.69
N SER A 23 0.03 5.90 3.98
CA SER A 23 -1.25 6.57 3.72
C SER A 23 -2.41 5.66 4.12
N LYS A 24 -3.39 6.20 4.84
CA LYS A 24 -4.60 5.48 5.26
C LYS A 24 -5.81 6.03 4.52
N ALA A 25 -6.60 5.15 3.91
CA ALA A 25 -7.89 5.51 3.34
C ALA A 25 -9.01 4.70 4.00
N LYS A 26 -10.17 5.34 4.16
CA LYS A 26 -11.40 4.71 4.65
C LYS A 26 -12.44 4.65 3.55
N PHE A 27 -13.12 3.51 3.46
CA PHE A 27 -14.14 3.24 2.45
C PHE A 27 -15.52 3.10 3.10
N LYS A 28 -16.55 3.35 2.30
CA LYS A 28 -17.95 3.20 2.72
C LYS A 28 -18.43 1.75 2.65
N GLU A 29 -17.79 0.92 1.84
CA GLU A 29 -18.25 -0.45 1.54
C GLU A 29 -17.07 -1.43 1.35
N TYR A 30 -17.33 -2.70 1.66
CA TYR A 30 -16.33 -3.77 1.57
C TYR A 30 -15.91 -4.08 0.12
N LYS A 31 -16.80 -3.89 -0.85
CA LYS A 31 -16.49 -4.10 -2.27
C LYS A 31 -15.41 -3.14 -2.75
N ALA A 32 -15.47 -1.87 -2.31
CA ALA A 32 -14.43 -0.88 -2.58
C ALA A 32 -13.08 -1.34 -2.01
N LEU A 33 -13.06 -1.85 -0.77
CA LEU A 33 -11.86 -2.39 -0.15
C LEU A 33 -11.26 -3.57 -0.94
N LYS A 34 -12.07 -4.54 -1.36
CA LYS A 34 -11.62 -5.68 -2.18
C LYS A 34 -11.02 -5.24 -3.51
N SER A 35 -11.61 -4.24 -4.16
CA SER A 35 -11.11 -3.76 -5.45
C SER A 35 -9.73 -3.08 -5.37
N ILE A 36 -9.30 -2.62 -4.19
CA ILE A 36 -7.96 -2.05 -3.99
C ILE A 36 -6.88 -3.12 -4.24
N SER A 37 -7.08 -4.36 -3.78
CA SER A 37 -6.08 -5.43 -3.95
C SER A 37 -5.75 -5.69 -5.43
N VAL A 38 -6.78 -5.70 -6.28
CA VAL A 38 -6.63 -5.91 -7.73
C VAL A 38 -5.88 -4.74 -8.35
N GLN A 39 -6.32 -3.50 -8.07
CA GLN A 39 -5.73 -2.30 -8.65
C GLN A 39 -4.27 -2.07 -8.19
N LEU A 40 -3.94 -2.43 -6.95
CA LEU A 40 -2.57 -2.39 -6.45
C LEU A 40 -1.68 -3.43 -7.12
N THR A 41 -2.21 -4.62 -7.41
CA THR A 41 -1.46 -5.67 -8.10
C THR A 41 -1.10 -5.21 -9.51
N GLU A 42 -2.07 -4.64 -10.24
CA GLU A 42 -1.84 -4.02 -11.55
C GLU A 42 -0.82 -2.89 -11.46
N PHE A 43 -0.99 -1.95 -10.51
CA PHE A 43 -0.07 -0.82 -10.32
C PHE A 43 1.36 -1.28 -10.05
N ASN A 44 1.57 -2.23 -9.14
CA ASN A 44 2.90 -2.74 -8.82
C ASN A 44 3.54 -3.51 -9.99
N ALA A 45 2.73 -4.12 -10.86
CA ALA A 45 3.21 -4.81 -12.06
C ALA A 45 3.59 -3.85 -13.20
N SER A 46 2.91 -2.70 -13.31
CA SER A 46 3.19 -1.68 -14.34
C SER A 46 4.03 -0.51 -13.82
N ASP A 47 3.36 0.45 -13.17
CA ASP A 47 3.89 1.76 -12.79
C ASP A 47 4.92 1.62 -11.66
N GLY A 48 4.71 0.68 -10.73
CA GLY A 48 5.61 0.47 -9.61
C GLY A 48 7.01 0.02 -10.04
N LEU A 49 7.09 -0.80 -11.08
CA LEU A 49 8.36 -1.20 -11.69
C LEU A 49 9.07 -0.01 -12.36
N GLN A 50 8.32 0.83 -13.09
CA GLN A 50 8.87 1.98 -13.80
C GLN A 50 9.34 3.10 -12.87
N HIS A 51 8.65 3.32 -11.75
CA HIS A 51 8.95 4.37 -10.79
C HIS A 51 9.80 3.90 -9.60
N GLY A 52 10.10 2.60 -9.50
CA GLY A 52 10.90 2.02 -8.42
C GLY A 52 10.21 1.99 -7.06
N VAL A 53 8.88 2.13 -7.04
CA VAL A 53 8.04 2.15 -5.83
C VAL A 53 7.11 0.95 -5.85
N TYR A 54 7.15 0.15 -4.79
CA TYR A 54 6.19 -0.93 -4.55
C TYR A 54 5.30 -0.55 -3.39
N ILE A 55 4.01 -0.82 -3.52
CA ILE A 55 3.03 -0.50 -2.48
C ILE A 55 2.58 -1.79 -1.81
N HIS A 56 2.77 -1.86 -0.49
CA HIS A 56 2.15 -2.85 0.38
C HIS A 56 0.84 -2.34 0.94
N ALA A 57 -0.08 -3.25 1.26
CA ALA A 57 -1.38 -2.89 1.83
C ALA A 57 -1.71 -3.73 3.07
N LYS A 58 -2.08 -3.07 4.17
CA LYS A 58 -2.71 -3.68 5.36
C LYS A 58 -4.21 -3.33 5.35
N TYR A 59 -5.04 -4.36 5.32
CA TYR A 59 -6.50 -4.21 5.28
C TYR A 59 -7.10 -4.31 6.68
N LEU A 60 -7.75 -3.25 7.13
CA LEU A 60 -8.49 -3.17 8.40
C LEU A 60 -9.99 -3.33 8.10
N LYS A 61 -10.44 -4.58 8.03
CA LYS A 61 -11.82 -4.91 7.58
C LYS A 61 -12.90 -4.37 8.52
N SER A 62 -12.65 -4.41 9.83
CA SER A 62 -13.55 -3.87 10.87
C SER A 62 -13.78 -2.37 10.71
N GLU A 63 -12.75 -1.63 10.27
CA GLU A 63 -12.80 -0.18 10.04
C GLU A 63 -13.12 0.20 8.60
N LEU A 64 -13.36 -0.77 7.71
CA LEU A 64 -13.45 -0.58 6.26
C LEU A 64 -12.31 0.30 5.72
N SER A 65 -11.09 0.10 6.21
CA SER A 65 -9.94 0.95 5.91
C SER A 65 -8.78 0.14 5.34
N VAL A 66 -7.92 0.80 4.56
CA VAL A 66 -6.66 0.24 4.08
C VAL A 66 -5.54 1.20 4.42
N ILE A 67 -4.40 0.64 4.83
CA ILE A 67 -3.15 1.37 5.01
C ILE A 67 -2.23 0.91 3.89
N LEU A 68 -1.74 1.87 3.10
CA LEU A 68 -0.76 1.67 2.05
C LEU A 68 0.60 2.11 2.53
N VAL A 69 1.62 1.33 2.22
CA VAL A 69 3.02 1.61 2.58
C VAL A 69 3.87 1.53 1.33
N GLY A 70 4.53 2.62 0.98
CA GLY A 70 5.48 2.65 -0.13
C GLY A 70 6.83 2.08 0.31
N VAL A 71 7.39 1.17 -0.49
CA VAL A 71 8.73 0.61 -0.29
C VAL A 71 9.54 0.69 -1.59
N THR A 72 10.86 0.73 -1.46
CA THR A 72 11.77 0.68 -2.60
C THR A 72 11.78 -0.71 -3.23
N ARG A 73 12.18 -0.78 -4.51
CA ARG A 73 12.47 -2.05 -5.18
C ARG A 73 13.44 -2.96 -4.39
N LYS A 74 14.52 -2.39 -3.85
CA LYS A 74 15.51 -3.14 -3.06
C LYS A 74 14.89 -3.78 -1.81
N GLN A 75 14.03 -3.05 -1.10
CA GLN A 75 13.31 -3.60 0.05
C GLN A 75 12.39 -4.73 -0.38
N ARG A 76 11.67 -4.56 -1.50
CA ARG A 76 10.79 -5.60 -2.03
C ARG A 76 11.55 -6.86 -2.45
N GLU A 77 12.69 -6.71 -3.13
CA GLU A 77 13.56 -7.82 -3.52
C GLU A 77 14.09 -8.54 -2.27
N LYS A 78 14.52 -7.79 -1.26
CA LYS A 78 14.98 -8.36 0.01
C LYS A 78 13.89 -9.17 0.71
N GLU A 79 12.66 -8.67 0.76
CA GLU A 79 11.52 -9.43 1.32
C GLU A 79 11.20 -10.74 0.58
N LEU A 80 11.51 -10.80 -0.72
CA LEU A 80 11.28 -12.00 -1.53
C LEU A 80 12.40 -13.03 -1.34
N SER A 81 13.63 -12.58 -1.07
CA SER A 81 14.79 -13.45 -0.87
C SER A 81 15.04 -13.85 0.58
N ASP A 82 14.63 -13.03 1.54
CA ASP A 82 14.92 -13.18 2.96
C ASP A 82 13.62 -13.31 3.78
N PRO A 83 13.30 -14.52 4.29
CA PRO A 83 12.13 -14.76 5.12
C PRO A 83 12.10 -13.91 6.40
N GLU A 84 13.24 -13.55 6.97
CA GLU A 84 13.32 -12.74 8.19
C GLU A 84 12.96 -11.28 7.92
N TYR A 85 13.19 -10.81 6.69
CA TYR A 85 12.83 -9.46 6.26
C TYR A 85 11.35 -9.35 5.86
N ARG A 86 10.62 -10.45 5.84
CA ARG A 86 9.23 -10.50 5.37
C ARG A 86 8.32 -9.69 6.29
N ASN A 87 7.60 -8.74 5.71
CA ASN A 87 6.72 -7.82 6.43
C ASN A 87 7.40 -6.73 7.26
N GLU A 88 8.70 -6.47 7.09
CA GLU A 88 9.40 -5.35 7.76
C GLU A 88 8.70 -4.00 7.52
N TRP A 89 8.06 -3.81 6.36
CA TRP A 89 7.27 -2.61 6.05
C TRP A 89 6.15 -2.34 7.06
N ARG A 90 5.68 -3.35 7.80
CA ARG A 90 4.67 -3.16 8.85
C ARG A 90 5.18 -2.32 10.01
N LYS A 91 6.50 -2.29 10.26
CA LYS A 91 7.12 -1.44 11.29
C LYS A 91 6.92 0.06 11.00
N LEU A 92 6.68 0.42 9.74
CA LEU A 92 6.36 1.79 9.35
C LEU A 92 4.93 2.19 9.74
N ILE A 93 4.08 1.21 10.05
CA ILE A 93 2.71 1.45 10.51
C ILE A 93 2.77 1.65 12.03
N GLU A 94 2.77 2.90 12.45
CA GLU A 94 2.55 3.29 13.84
C GLU A 94 1.11 2.92 14.24
N GLU A 95 0.97 1.99 15.20
CA GLU A 95 -0.34 1.60 15.75
C GLU A 95 -0.97 2.71 16.60
#